data_AF-A0A494ZVL7-F1
#
_entry.id   AF-A0A494ZVL7-F1
#
_cell.length_a   1.000
_cell.length_b   1.000
_cell.length_c   1.000
_cell.angle_alpha   90.00
_cell.angle_beta   90.00
_cell.angle_gamma   90.00
#
_symmetry.space_group_name_H-M   'P 1'
#
loop_
_entity.id
_entity.type
_entity.pdbx_description
1 polymer ?
#
loop_
_entity_poly.entity_id
_entity_poly.type
_entity_poly.pdbx_seq_one_letter_code
_entity_poly.pdbx_strand_id
1 'polypeptide(L)'
;MLRNDIKQVICSFASELDFYFEERGFKRRKNGLIYTRKIDTTIQKIEMVFFSNPSYHQNVLAHLYPHVQILFPRVNNTAKIFASNLIPIKWLNKFTIRQPIQIYSNSEDFYLKDVSDYECLKEELLGFFEEYTMPLLEELTCEKDYLTLYENKDKRIIWDNNQFLYVASAYFNEHRLKEASQVIEKRFGKKGLRKQYKEVFDFFENIEY
;
A
#
# COMPACT_ATOMS: atom_id res chain seq x y z
N MET A 1 12.74 9.22 27.32
CA MET A 1 13.31 8.10 26.54
C MET A 1 13.80 8.62 25.20
N LEU A 2 15.02 8.29 24.75
CA LEU A 2 15.55 8.79 23.46
C LEU A 2 14.87 8.09 22.28
N ARG A 3 14.90 8.69 21.09
CA ARG A 3 14.27 8.12 19.87
C ARG A 3 14.79 6.72 19.53
N ASN A 4 16.07 6.45 19.75
CA ASN A 4 16.66 5.13 19.49
C ASN A 4 16.14 4.06 20.47
N ASP A 5 15.87 4.45 21.71
CA ASP A 5 15.31 3.56 22.73
C ASP A 5 13.85 3.22 22.38
N ILE A 6 13.06 4.20 21.94
CA ILE A 6 11.68 3.99 21.50
C ILE A 6 11.63 3.06 20.28
N LYS A 7 12.57 3.19 19.33
CA LYS A 7 12.63 2.25 18.21
C LYS A 7 12.86 0.81 18.66
N GLN A 8 13.71 0.58 19.67
CA GLN A 8 13.93 -0.77 20.21
C GLN A 8 12.68 -1.31 20.89
N VAL A 9 12.01 -0.48 21.69
CA VAL A 9 10.69 -0.77 22.29
C VAL A 9 9.70 -1.22 21.20
N ILE A 10 9.55 -0.45 20.12
CA ILE A 10 8.66 -0.81 19.00
C ILE A 10 9.11 -2.07 18.25
N CYS A 11 10.41 -2.29 18.09
CA CYS A 11 10.92 -3.54 17.51
C CYS A 11 10.62 -4.77 18.38
N SER A 12 10.70 -4.63 19.70
CA SER A 12 10.30 -5.67 20.65
C SER A 12 8.80 -5.91 20.58
N PHE A 13 7.98 -4.85 20.61
CA PHE A 13 6.53 -4.94 20.45
C PHE A 13 6.14 -5.65 19.14
N ALA A 14 6.76 -5.29 18.01
CA ALA A 14 6.52 -5.98 16.74
C ALA A 14 6.84 -7.48 16.83
N SER A 15 7.81 -7.89 17.65
CA SER A 15 8.12 -9.32 17.82
C SER A 15 6.96 -10.11 18.43
N GLU A 16 6.12 -9.47 19.23
CA GLU A 16 4.90 -10.09 19.78
C GLU A 16 3.82 -10.34 18.71
N LEU A 17 3.92 -9.68 17.55
CA LEU A 17 3.02 -9.87 16.41
C LEU A 17 3.55 -10.92 15.42
N ASP A 18 4.80 -11.38 15.57
CA ASP A 18 5.46 -12.22 14.57
C ASP A 18 4.70 -13.51 14.33
N PHE A 19 4.21 -14.19 15.37
CA PHE A 19 3.47 -15.45 15.24
C PHE A 19 2.24 -15.30 14.33
N TYR A 20 1.41 -14.28 14.57
CA TYR A 20 0.20 -14.01 13.78
C TYR A 20 0.50 -13.80 12.29
N PHE A 21 1.57 -13.06 12.00
CA PHE A 21 1.99 -12.76 10.63
C PHE A 21 2.67 -13.96 9.96
N GLU A 22 3.47 -14.72 10.69
CA GLU A 22 4.15 -15.92 10.20
C GLU A 22 3.18 -17.02 9.80
N GLU A 23 2.11 -17.26 10.58
CA GLU A 23 1.03 -18.19 10.23
C GLU A 23 0.36 -17.83 8.90
N ARG A 24 0.39 -16.54 8.52
CA ARG A 24 -0.16 -16.01 7.26
C ARG A 24 0.89 -15.87 6.16
N GLY A 25 2.10 -16.39 6.37
CA GLY A 25 3.18 -16.42 5.39
C GLY A 25 4.00 -15.13 5.28
N PHE A 26 3.80 -14.16 6.18
CA PHE A 26 4.64 -12.98 6.26
C PHE A 26 5.91 -13.26 7.06
N LYS A 27 7.01 -12.61 6.66
CA LYS A 27 8.28 -12.66 7.40
C LYS A 27 8.85 -11.26 7.56
N ARG A 28 9.56 -11.08 8.68
CA ARG A 28 10.22 -9.83 9.06
C ARG A 28 11.68 -10.12 9.40
N ARG A 29 12.60 -9.22 9.05
CA ARG A 29 13.99 -9.31 9.52
C ARG A 29 14.07 -8.97 11.01
N LYS A 30 15.03 -9.53 11.74
CA LYS A 30 15.30 -9.13 13.14
C LYS A 30 15.43 -7.61 13.25
N ASN A 31 14.74 -7.00 14.22
CA ASN A 31 14.66 -5.54 14.43
C ASN A 31 14.13 -4.75 13.21
N GLY A 32 13.46 -5.43 12.28
CA GLY A 32 12.70 -4.82 11.20
C GLY A 32 11.31 -4.41 11.67
N LEU A 33 10.66 -3.57 10.87
CA LEU A 33 9.26 -3.15 11.08
C LEU A 33 8.42 -3.38 9.82
N ILE A 34 8.92 -4.22 8.91
CA ILE A 34 8.27 -4.52 7.63
C ILE A 34 8.11 -6.02 7.56
N TYR A 35 6.87 -6.45 7.62
CA TYR A 35 6.44 -7.80 7.29
C TYR A 35 6.30 -7.90 5.78
N THR A 36 6.84 -8.96 5.17
CA THR A 36 6.78 -9.18 3.73
C THR A 36 6.30 -10.60 3.45
N ARG A 37 5.33 -10.73 2.54
CA ARG A 37 4.87 -11.99 1.96
C ARG A 37 4.99 -11.89 0.45
N LYS A 38 5.37 -12.99 -0.19
CA LYS A 38 5.40 -13.12 -1.65
C LYS A 38 4.45 -14.23 -2.06
N ILE A 39 3.52 -13.90 -2.96
CA ILE A 39 2.57 -14.85 -3.57
C ILE A 39 2.82 -14.76 -5.07
N ASP A 40 3.35 -15.83 -5.67
CA ASP A 40 3.86 -15.83 -7.04
C ASP A 40 4.77 -14.63 -7.34
N THR A 41 4.34 -13.70 -8.18
CA THR A 41 5.08 -12.47 -8.50
C THR A 41 4.68 -11.28 -7.62
N THR A 42 3.55 -11.35 -6.92
CA THR A 42 3.04 -10.29 -6.08
C THR A 42 3.79 -10.24 -4.75
N ILE A 43 4.17 -9.03 -4.35
CA ILE A 43 4.84 -8.79 -3.07
C ILE A 43 3.92 -7.91 -2.23
N GLN A 44 3.49 -8.43 -1.08
CA GLN A 44 2.69 -7.72 -0.10
C GLN A 44 3.52 -7.41 1.12
N LYS A 45 3.33 -6.23 1.69
CA LYS A 45 4.03 -5.78 2.89
C LYS A 45 3.11 -5.05 3.83
N ILE A 46 3.39 -5.21 5.12
CA ILE A 46 2.83 -4.39 6.19
C ILE A 46 3.99 -3.70 6.87
N GLU A 47 4.01 -2.37 6.82
CA GLU A 47 5.01 -1.52 7.43
C GLU A 47 4.42 -0.91 8.71
N MET A 48 5.01 -1.26 9.86
CA MET A 48 4.71 -0.63 11.15
C MET A 48 5.36 0.76 11.20
N VAL A 49 4.72 1.75 10.56
CA VAL A 49 5.14 3.15 10.67
C VAL A 49 4.83 3.64 12.06
N PHE A 50 5.73 4.44 12.64
CA PHE A 50 5.52 5.02 13.96
C PHE A 50 6.12 6.42 14.09
N PHE A 51 5.52 7.22 14.97
CA PHE A 51 6.01 8.52 15.37
C PHE A 51 6.39 8.48 16.84
N SER A 52 7.66 8.72 17.15
CA SER A 52 8.16 8.77 18.53
C SER A 52 7.86 10.12 19.17
N ASN A 53 7.39 10.13 20.43
CA ASN A 53 7.04 11.33 21.20
C ASN A 53 6.27 12.35 20.35
N PRO A 54 5.11 11.97 19.78
CA PRO A 54 4.38 12.83 18.86
C PRO A 54 4.03 14.16 19.53
N SER A 55 4.44 15.29 18.94
CA SER A 55 4.22 16.62 19.53
C SER A 55 2.74 16.99 19.68
N TYR A 56 1.86 16.29 18.97
CA TYR A 56 0.42 16.49 18.94
C TYR A 56 -0.34 15.66 20.00
N HIS A 57 0.33 14.73 20.71
CA HIS A 57 -0.24 14.02 21.86
C HIS A 57 0.76 13.94 23.01
N GLN A 58 0.44 14.61 24.12
CA GLN A 58 1.24 14.55 25.34
C GLN A 58 1.14 13.17 25.99
N ASN A 59 2.20 12.74 26.67
CA ASN A 59 2.29 11.48 27.41
C ASN A 59 2.11 10.21 26.55
N VAL A 60 2.49 10.27 25.28
CA VAL A 60 2.53 9.14 24.35
C VAL A 60 4.00 8.89 23.95
N LEU A 61 4.47 7.65 24.11
CA LEU A 61 5.81 7.24 23.66
C LEU A 61 5.85 7.07 22.15
N ALA A 62 4.83 6.43 21.57
CA ALA A 62 4.72 6.26 20.13
C ALA A 62 3.28 6.25 19.64
N HIS A 63 3.04 6.85 18.48
CA HIS A 63 1.86 6.62 17.66
C HIS A 63 2.21 5.59 16.59
N LEU A 64 1.55 4.43 16.59
CA LEU A 64 1.63 3.42 15.56
C LEU A 64 0.60 3.71 14.47
N TYR A 65 1.04 3.71 13.22
CA TYR A 65 0.20 4.03 12.07
C TYR A 65 0.51 3.05 10.93
N PRO A 66 0.02 1.80 10.98
CA PRO A 66 0.43 0.78 10.03
C PRO A 66 0.06 1.09 8.57
N HIS A 67 0.98 0.79 7.65
CA HIS A 67 0.79 0.96 6.21
C HIS A 67 0.78 -0.38 5.49
N VAL A 68 -0.08 -0.52 4.49
CA VAL A 68 -0.01 -1.60 3.51
C VAL A 68 0.81 -1.15 2.30
N GLN A 69 1.65 -2.04 1.77
CA GLN A 69 2.33 -1.86 0.50
C GLN A 69 2.16 -3.11 -0.36
N ILE A 70 1.78 -2.93 -1.62
CA ILE A 70 1.61 -4.03 -2.57
C ILE A 70 2.37 -3.68 -3.83
N LEU A 71 3.10 -4.64 -4.37
CA LEU A 71 3.85 -4.52 -5.60
C LEU A 71 3.44 -5.65 -6.55
N PHE A 72 2.94 -5.24 -7.71
CA PHE A 72 2.77 -6.06 -8.90
C PHE A 72 3.89 -5.71 -9.90
N PRO A 73 4.95 -6.52 -10.02
CA PRO A 73 6.12 -6.14 -10.82
C PRO A 73 5.81 -5.85 -12.29
N ARG A 74 4.90 -6.59 -12.94
CA ARG A 74 4.59 -6.33 -14.36
C ARG A 74 3.79 -5.04 -14.50
N VAL A 75 2.81 -4.77 -13.62
CA VAL A 75 2.10 -3.47 -13.60
C VAL A 75 3.09 -2.31 -13.48
N ASN A 76 4.02 -2.37 -12.53
CA ASN A 76 5.00 -1.32 -12.33
C ASN A 76 5.96 -1.18 -13.51
N ASN A 77 6.36 -2.29 -14.14
CA ASN A 77 7.22 -2.25 -15.33
C ASN A 77 6.49 -1.64 -16.54
N THR A 78 5.22 -1.96 -16.74
CA THR A 78 4.41 -1.36 -17.81
C THR A 78 4.19 0.12 -17.56
N ALA A 79 3.90 0.53 -16.32
CA ALA A 79 3.78 1.96 -15.97
C ALA A 79 5.07 2.75 -16.24
N LYS A 80 6.26 2.14 -16.14
CA LYS A 80 7.53 2.79 -16.50
C LYS A 80 7.62 3.15 -17.97
N ILE A 81 6.94 2.39 -18.85
CA ILE A 81 7.06 2.61 -20.30
C ILE A 81 6.45 3.96 -20.68
N PHE A 82 5.32 4.33 -20.07
CA PHE A 82 4.54 5.51 -20.50
C PHE A 82 4.33 6.58 -19.42
N ALA A 83 4.73 6.32 -18.16
CA ALA A 83 4.50 7.25 -17.05
C ALA A 83 5.72 7.45 -16.13
N SER A 84 6.94 7.17 -16.61
CA SER A 84 8.16 7.32 -15.81
C SER A 84 8.42 8.74 -15.33
N ASN A 85 7.95 9.76 -16.06
CA ASN A 85 8.11 11.17 -15.69
C ASN A 85 6.98 11.67 -14.77
N LEU A 86 5.89 10.90 -14.67
CA LEU A 86 4.70 11.26 -13.90
C LEU A 86 4.70 10.61 -12.52
N ILE A 87 5.19 9.37 -12.42
CA ILE A 87 5.27 8.64 -11.15
C ILE A 87 6.69 8.78 -10.59
N PRO A 88 6.87 9.25 -9.33
CA PRO A 88 8.20 9.30 -8.72
C PRO A 88 8.91 7.95 -8.79
N ILE A 89 10.14 7.92 -9.32
CA ILE A 89 10.89 6.67 -9.53
C ILE A 89 11.08 5.85 -8.23
N LYS A 90 11.18 6.55 -7.09
CA LYS A 90 11.26 5.95 -5.75
C LYS A 90 10.00 5.16 -5.36
N TRP A 91 8.86 5.43 -5.99
CA TRP A 91 7.59 4.73 -5.79
C TRP A 91 7.43 3.65 -6.86
N LEU A 92 7.66 4.01 -8.12
CA LEU A 92 7.53 3.13 -9.28
C LEU A 92 8.35 1.84 -9.19
N ASN A 93 9.50 1.87 -8.50
CA ASN A 93 10.33 0.69 -8.27
C ASN A 93 10.02 -0.09 -6.97
N LYS A 94 9.12 0.42 -6.13
CA LYS A 94 8.94 -0.10 -4.77
C LYS A 94 7.55 -0.66 -4.49
N PHE A 95 6.51 -0.06 -5.06
CA PHE A 95 5.13 -0.47 -4.83
C PHE A 95 4.18 0.03 -5.92
N THR A 96 3.11 -0.71 -6.14
CA THR A 96 1.91 -0.30 -6.88
C THR A 96 0.99 0.47 -5.94
N ILE A 97 0.71 -0.09 -4.77
CA ILE A 97 -0.12 0.53 -3.71
C ILE A 97 0.77 0.80 -2.50
N ARG A 98 0.67 1.99 -1.91
CA ARG A 98 1.20 2.29 -0.58
C ARG A 98 0.29 3.30 0.12
N GLN A 99 -0.35 2.86 1.18
CA GLN A 99 -1.30 3.69 1.91
C GLN A 99 -1.39 3.27 3.39
N PRO A 100 -1.86 4.16 4.27
CA PRO A 100 -2.30 3.76 5.60
C PRO A 100 -3.44 2.77 5.49
N ILE A 101 -3.45 1.78 6.39
CA ILE A 101 -4.56 0.82 6.47
C ILE A 101 -5.79 1.52 7.05
N GLN A 102 -5.57 2.46 7.98
CA GLN A 102 -6.64 3.17 8.70
C GLN A 102 -7.53 4.03 7.79
N ILE A 103 -7.18 4.25 6.52
CA ILE A 103 -7.93 5.18 5.67
C ILE A 103 -9.37 4.75 5.37
N TYR A 104 -9.67 3.46 5.49
CA TYR A 104 -11.03 2.93 5.29
C TYR A 104 -11.60 2.24 6.53
N SER A 105 -10.92 2.34 7.66
CA SER A 105 -11.42 1.87 8.95
C SER A 105 -11.97 3.02 9.77
N ASN A 106 -12.89 2.72 10.68
CA ASN A 106 -13.28 3.64 11.74
C ASN A 106 -12.46 3.43 13.03
N SER A 107 -11.28 2.80 12.93
CA SER A 107 -10.46 2.50 14.11
C SER A 107 -9.91 3.79 14.73
N GLU A 108 -9.72 3.76 16.04
CA GLU A 108 -8.97 4.79 16.74
C GLU A 108 -7.47 4.72 16.37
N ASP A 109 -6.71 5.72 16.81
CA ASP A 109 -5.27 5.75 16.67
C ASP A 109 -4.60 4.81 17.69
N PHE A 110 -3.54 4.12 17.25
CA PHE A 110 -2.83 3.14 18.08
C PHE A 110 -1.70 3.81 18.86
N TYR A 111 -1.93 4.08 20.14
CA TYR A 111 -0.96 4.76 21.00
C TYR A 111 -0.28 3.82 21.99
N LEU A 112 1.04 3.87 22.02
CA LEU A 112 1.84 3.30 23.10
C LEU A 112 2.14 4.42 24.11
N LYS A 113 1.54 4.36 25.31
CA LYS A 113 1.77 5.34 26.37
C LYS A 113 2.86 4.89 27.33
N ASP A 114 2.86 3.62 27.71
CA ASP A 114 3.92 2.97 28.49
C ASP A 114 4.26 1.57 27.96
N VAL A 115 5.43 1.03 28.33
CA VAL A 115 5.84 -0.34 28.00
C VAL A 115 4.91 -1.37 28.65
N SER A 116 4.25 -1.04 29.77
CA SER A 116 3.23 -1.89 30.37
C SER A 116 1.99 -2.09 29.49
N ASP A 117 1.75 -1.23 28.50
CA ASP A 117 0.53 -1.25 27.67
C ASP A 117 0.62 -2.23 26.48
N TYR A 118 1.71 -2.99 26.39
CA TYR A 118 2.02 -3.86 25.25
C TYR A 118 0.90 -4.84 24.93
N GLU A 119 0.34 -5.50 25.94
CA GLU A 119 -0.66 -6.55 25.72
C GLU A 119 -1.98 -5.98 25.16
N CYS A 120 -2.44 -4.85 25.71
CA CYS A 120 -3.65 -4.17 25.23
C CYS A 120 -3.47 -3.69 23.79
N LEU A 121 -2.36 -2.99 23.51
CA LEU A 121 -2.06 -2.49 22.17
C LEU A 121 -1.86 -3.63 21.15
N LYS A 122 -1.32 -4.77 21.59
CA LYS A 122 -1.16 -5.98 20.78
C LYS A 122 -2.52 -6.52 20.37
N GLU A 123 -3.43 -6.72 21.32
CA GLU A 123 -4.78 -7.23 21.03
C GLU A 123 -5.56 -6.29 20.09
N GLU A 124 -5.50 -4.98 20.33
CA GLU A 124 -6.11 -3.96 19.46
C GLU A 124 -5.56 -4.03 18.03
N LEU A 125 -4.24 -4.09 17.87
CA LEU A 125 -3.63 -4.16 16.54
C LEU A 125 -3.90 -5.49 15.83
N LEU A 126 -3.90 -6.62 16.55
CA LEU A 126 -4.22 -7.91 15.97
C LEU A 126 -5.68 -7.96 15.47
N GLY A 127 -6.63 -7.49 16.29
CA GLY A 127 -8.02 -7.35 15.88
C GLY A 127 -8.17 -6.43 14.67
N PHE A 128 -7.47 -5.29 14.67
CA PHE A 128 -7.44 -4.38 13.53
C PHE A 128 -6.89 -5.01 12.25
N PHE A 129 -5.79 -5.75 12.33
CA PHE A 129 -5.23 -6.44 11.17
C PHE A 129 -6.16 -7.52 10.64
N GLU A 130 -6.80 -8.28 11.54
CA GLU A 130 -7.74 -9.34 11.18
C GLU A 130 -9.01 -8.79 10.51
N GLU A 131 -9.56 -7.70 11.02
CA GLU A 131 -10.80 -7.12 10.50
C GLU A 131 -10.56 -6.33 9.20
N TYR A 132 -9.52 -5.49 9.17
CA TYR A 132 -9.37 -4.51 8.09
C TYR A 132 -8.27 -4.87 7.09
N THR A 133 -7.22 -5.57 7.50
CA THR A 133 -6.01 -5.72 6.65
C THR A 133 -5.96 -7.04 5.92
N MET A 134 -6.12 -8.16 6.65
CA MET A 134 -5.99 -9.49 6.09
C MET A 134 -7.00 -9.75 4.96
N PRO A 135 -8.30 -9.37 5.08
CA PRO A 135 -9.26 -9.57 3.99
C PRO A 135 -8.81 -8.90 2.68
N LEU A 136 -8.32 -7.65 2.76
CA LEU A 136 -7.79 -6.96 1.58
C LEU A 136 -6.59 -7.70 0.97
N LEU A 137 -5.65 -8.16 1.81
CA LEU A 137 -4.43 -8.84 1.34
C LEU A 137 -4.68 -10.27 0.83
N GLU A 138 -5.72 -10.94 1.32
CA GLU A 138 -6.14 -12.25 0.86
C GLU A 138 -6.93 -12.19 -0.44
N GLU A 139 -7.68 -11.10 -0.66
CA GLU A 139 -8.33 -10.85 -1.95
C GLU A 139 -7.33 -10.35 -3.00
N LEU A 140 -6.28 -9.59 -2.62
CA LEU A 140 -5.41 -8.88 -3.55
C LEU A 140 -4.09 -9.61 -3.83
N THR A 141 -4.17 -10.79 -4.42
CA THR A 141 -3.03 -11.70 -4.62
C THR A 141 -2.35 -11.57 -5.99
N CYS A 142 -3.05 -11.06 -7.00
CA CYS A 142 -2.54 -10.90 -8.36
C CYS A 142 -3.08 -9.64 -9.07
N GLU A 143 -2.59 -9.38 -10.30
CA GLU A 143 -2.98 -8.22 -11.10
C GLU A 143 -4.48 -8.24 -11.48
N LYS A 144 -5.06 -9.44 -11.63
CA LYS A 144 -6.50 -9.59 -11.93
C LYS A 144 -7.35 -9.17 -10.74
N ASP A 145 -6.96 -9.56 -9.53
CA ASP A 145 -7.66 -9.15 -8.31
C ASP A 145 -7.63 -7.62 -8.14
N TYR A 146 -6.49 -6.99 -8.47
CA TYR A 146 -6.37 -5.54 -8.47
C TYR A 146 -7.36 -4.85 -9.42
N LEU A 147 -7.53 -5.40 -10.63
CA LEU A 147 -8.55 -4.94 -11.56
C LEU A 147 -9.97 -5.16 -11.04
N THR A 148 -10.25 -6.31 -10.42
CA THR A 148 -11.56 -6.59 -9.80
C THR A 148 -11.89 -5.57 -8.71
N LEU A 149 -10.95 -5.21 -7.83
CA LEU A 149 -11.16 -4.17 -6.83
C LEU A 149 -11.45 -2.80 -7.46
N TYR A 150 -10.73 -2.45 -8.52
CA TYR A 150 -10.98 -1.21 -9.27
C TYR A 150 -12.38 -1.19 -9.90
N GLU A 151 -12.76 -2.26 -10.59
CA GLU A 151 -14.05 -2.40 -11.27
C GLU A 151 -15.22 -2.33 -10.28
N ASN A 152 -15.05 -2.92 -9.09
CA ASN A 152 -16.03 -2.87 -8.00
C ASN A 152 -16.03 -1.54 -7.23
N LYS A 153 -15.15 -0.60 -7.58
CA LYS A 153 -14.97 0.69 -6.88
C LYS A 153 -14.70 0.49 -5.39
N ASP A 154 -13.87 -0.50 -5.07
CA ASP A 154 -13.54 -0.85 -3.71
C ASP A 154 -12.93 0.36 -2.98
N LYS A 155 -13.48 0.69 -1.80
CA LYS A 155 -13.08 1.88 -1.04
C LYS A 155 -11.84 1.64 -0.17
N ARG A 156 -11.40 0.39 -0.05
CA ARG A 156 -10.19 0.04 0.71
C ARG A 156 -8.92 0.53 0.02
N ILE A 157 -8.97 0.83 -1.29
CA ILE A 157 -7.84 1.38 -2.05
C ILE A 157 -8.07 2.86 -2.38
N ILE A 158 -7.02 3.68 -2.21
CA ILE A 158 -7.05 5.10 -2.60
C ILE A 158 -6.78 5.22 -4.10
N TRP A 159 -7.84 5.40 -4.90
CA TRP A 159 -7.73 5.58 -6.35
C TRP A 159 -7.28 7.00 -6.74
N ASP A 160 -6.00 7.31 -6.51
CA ASP A 160 -5.35 8.56 -6.94
C ASP A 160 -4.85 8.51 -8.39
N ASN A 161 -4.23 9.59 -8.87
CA ASN A 161 -3.71 9.66 -10.24
C ASN A 161 -2.69 8.55 -10.54
N ASN A 162 -1.83 8.18 -9.59
CA ASN A 162 -0.86 7.12 -9.80
C ASN A 162 -1.55 5.76 -9.90
N GLN A 163 -2.57 5.52 -9.07
CA GLN A 163 -3.36 4.30 -9.18
C GLN A 163 -4.05 4.18 -10.55
N PHE A 164 -4.60 5.25 -11.10
CA PHE A 164 -5.20 5.19 -12.45
C PHE A 164 -4.18 4.81 -13.55
N LEU A 165 -2.92 5.23 -13.41
CA LEU A 165 -1.84 4.81 -14.32
C LEU A 165 -1.48 3.32 -14.14
N TYR A 166 -1.46 2.84 -12.89
CA TYR A 166 -1.24 1.43 -12.60
C TYR A 166 -2.42 0.55 -13.04
N VAL A 167 -3.66 1.00 -12.89
CA VAL A 167 -4.86 0.31 -13.39
C VAL A 167 -4.80 0.18 -14.92
N ALA A 168 -4.47 1.27 -15.64
CA ALA A 168 -4.29 1.21 -17.09
C ALA A 168 -3.17 0.22 -17.48
N SER A 169 -2.09 0.17 -16.70
CA SER A 169 -0.99 -0.79 -16.90
C SER A 169 -1.41 -2.24 -16.67
N ALA A 170 -2.25 -2.50 -15.66
CA ALA A 170 -2.81 -3.82 -15.39
C ALA A 170 -3.75 -4.28 -16.51
N TYR A 171 -4.64 -3.39 -16.99
CA TYR A 171 -5.47 -3.70 -18.17
C TYR A 171 -4.63 -3.99 -19.41
N PHE A 172 -3.56 -3.22 -19.64
CA PHE A 172 -2.63 -3.46 -20.74
C PHE A 172 -1.97 -4.85 -20.64
N ASN A 173 -1.52 -5.25 -19.44
CA ASN A 173 -0.91 -6.56 -19.21
C ASN A 173 -1.85 -7.75 -19.42
N GLU A 174 -3.16 -7.52 -19.27
CA GLU A 174 -4.24 -8.49 -19.51
C GLU A 174 -4.81 -8.41 -20.94
N HIS A 175 -4.13 -7.67 -21.85
CA HIS A 175 -4.56 -7.46 -23.24
C HIS A 175 -5.95 -6.80 -23.39
N ARG A 176 -6.41 -6.08 -22.35
CA ARG A 176 -7.66 -5.32 -22.31
C ARG A 176 -7.43 -3.86 -22.68
N LEU A 177 -6.91 -3.64 -23.89
CA LEU A 177 -6.41 -2.34 -24.35
C LEU A 177 -7.49 -1.26 -24.38
N LYS A 178 -8.73 -1.64 -24.73
CA LYS A 178 -9.86 -0.70 -24.78
C LYS A 178 -10.16 -0.15 -23.38
N GLU A 179 -10.18 -1.01 -22.37
CA GLU A 179 -10.38 -0.62 -20.98
C GLU A 179 -9.21 0.23 -20.46
N ALA A 180 -7.96 -0.13 -20.81
CA ALA A 180 -6.79 0.67 -20.46
C ALA A 180 -6.93 2.12 -20.97
N SER A 181 -7.25 2.30 -22.26
CA SER A 181 -7.46 3.62 -22.88
C SER A 181 -8.64 4.37 -22.27
N GLN A 182 -9.74 3.66 -21.95
CA GLN A 182 -10.91 4.28 -21.30
C GLN A 182 -10.59 4.81 -19.89
N VAL A 183 -9.75 4.12 -19.13
CA VAL A 183 -9.30 4.58 -17.80
C VAL A 183 -8.55 5.90 -17.93
N ILE A 184 -7.61 5.97 -18.88
CA ILE A 184 -6.82 7.17 -19.14
C ILE A 184 -7.69 8.34 -19.61
N GLU A 185 -8.58 8.12 -20.58
CA GLU A 185 -9.45 9.18 -21.10
C GLU A 185 -10.42 9.68 -20.01
N LYS A 186 -11.05 8.78 -19.23
CA LYS A 186 -11.96 9.19 -18.15
C LYS A 186 -11.26 10.01 -17.07
N ARG A 187 -10.02 9.64 -16.69
CA ARG A 187 -9.32 10.32 -15.61
C ARG A 187 -8.61 11.59 -16.06
N PHE A 188 -7.98 11.56 -17.24
CA PHE A 188 -7.04 12.58 -17.69
C PHE A 188 -7.46 13.31 -18.98
N GLY A 189 -8.62 13.00 -19.57
CA GLY A 189 -9.04 13.55 -20.88
C GLY A 189 -9.34 15.05 -20.92
N LYS A 190 -9.55 15.70 -19.77
CA LYS A 190 -9.76 17.15 -19.70
C LYS A 190 -8.53 17.90 -20.22
N LYS A 191 -8.72 18.94 -21.04
CA LYS A 191 -7.67 19.70 -21.77
C LYS A 191 -6.37 19.96 -20.96
N GLY A 192 -6.48 20.40 -19.71
CA GLY A 192 -5.31 20.65 -18.86
C GLY A 192 -4.55 19.37 -18.47
N LEU A 193 -5.27 18.34 -18.02
CA LEU A 193 -4.69 17.05 -17.66
C LEU A 193 -4.18 16.33 -18.91
N ARG A 194 -4.88 16.37 -20.04
CA ARG A 194 -4.43 15.77 -21.29
C ARG A 194 -3.09 16.33 -21.75
N LYS A 195 -2.87 17.64 -21.56
CA LYS A 195 -1.56 18.28 -21.81
C LYS A 195 -0.49 17.78 -20.84
N GLN A 196 -0.81 17.66 -19.55
CA GLN A 196 0.12 17.20 -18.51
C GLN A 196 0.51 15.73 -18.70
N TYR A 197 -0.43 14.87 -19.10
CA TYR A 197 -0.27 13.44 -19.27
C TYR A 197 -0.09 13.06 -20.75
N LYS A 198 0.45 13.98 -21.57
CA LYS A 198 0.56 13.80 -23.02
C LYS A 198 1.30 12.50 -23.40
N GLU A 199 2.39 12.19 -22.71
CA GLU A 199 3.15 10.94 -22.95
C GLU A 199 2.31 9.67 -22.78
N VAL A 200 1.33 9.69 -21.87
CA VAL A 200 0.40 8.57 -21.65
C VAL A 200 -0.56 8.44 -22.82
N PHE A 201 -1.15 9.55 -23.26
CA PHE A 201 -2.07 9.54 -24.41
C PHE A 201 -1.35 9.12 -25.69
N ASP A 202 -0.17 9.68 -25.94
CA ASP A 202 0.64 9.32 -27.11
C ASP A 202 0.97 7.81 -27.11
N PHE A 203 1.23 7.21 -25.95
CA PHE A 203 1.43 5.76 -25.85
C PHE A 203 0.18 4.97 -26.26
N PHE A 204 -0.99 5.26 -25.68
CA PHE A 204 -2.23 4.53 -25.96
C PHE A 204 -2.84 4.79 -27.35
N GLU A 205 -2.54 5.93 -27.97
CA GLU A 205 -2.96 6.25 -29.34
C GLU A 205 -2.13 5.50 -30.40
N ASN A 206 -0.91 5.08 -30.07
CA ASN A 206 0.02 4.39 -30.98
C ASN A 206 0.05 2.86 -30.81
N ILE A 207 -0.82 2.29 -29.95
CA ILE A 207 -0.96 0.84 -29.81
C ILE A 207 -1.99 0.33 -30.82
N GLU A 208 -1.60 -0.63 -31.66
CA GLU A 208 -2.53 -1.36 -32.54
C GLU A 208 -3.43 -2.30 -31.71
N TYR A 209 -4.74 -2.29 -31.98
CA TYR A 209 -5.77 -3.08 -31.29
C TYR A 209 -6.08 -4.40 -31.98
#